data_AF-A0A836TTL7-F1
#
_entry.id   AF-A0A836TTL7-F1
#
_cell.length_a   1.000
_cell.length_b   1.000
_cell.length_c   1.000
_cell.angle_alpha   90.00
_cell.angle_beta   90.00
_cell.angle_gamma   90.00
#
_symmetry.space_group_name_H-M   'P 1'
#
loop_
_entity.id
_entity.type
_entity.pdbx_description
1 polymer ?
#
loop_
_entity_poly.entity_id
_entity_poly.type
_entity_poly.pdbx_seq_one_letter_code
_entity_poly.pdbx_strand_id
1 'polypeptide(L)' 'MRDGAEAFKAVGAWVRGKKNGEGMMTYANGDVYVGAWADGERNGEGTLTFA' A
#
# COMPACT_ATOMS: atom_id res chain seq x y z
N MET A 1 1.70 -5.07 -23.39
CA MET A 1 1.03 -5.69 -22.23
C MET A 1 1.12 -4.66 -21.12
N ARG A 2 0.09 -3.82 -20.96
CA ARG A 2 0.15 -2.65 -20.07
C ARG A 2 -0.27 -3.08 -18.67
N ASP A 3 0.75 -3.26 -17.83
CA ASP A 3 0.83 -2.82 -16.44
C ASP A 3 -0.48 -2.91 -15.65
N GLY A 4 -0.61 -3.98 -14.87
CA GLY A 4 -1.57 -4.06 -13.77
C GLY A 4 -1.24 -2.97 -12.76
N ALA A 5 -1.89 -1.83 -12.89
CA ALA A 5 -1.64 -0.68 -12.04
C ALA A 5 -2.07 -1.00 -10.60
N GLU A 6 -1.09 -1.22 -9.72
CA GLU A 6 -1.29 -1.30 -8.29
C GLU A 6 -1.70 0.09 -7.77
N ALA A 7 -2.93 0.23 -7.31
CA ALA A 7 -3.45 1.48 -6.80
C ALA A 7 -3.10 1.60 -5.31
N PHE A 8 -2.07 2.40 -5.00
CA PHE A 8 -1.74 2.75 -3.63
C PHE A 8 -2.52 4.00 -3.19
N LYS A 9 -3.43 3.84 -2.22
CA LYS A 9 -4.14 4.94 -1.59
C LYS A 9 -3.52 5.18 -0.22
N ALA A 10 -2.59 6.14 -0.15
CA ALA A 10 -2.02 6.55 1.13
C ALA A 10 -3.08 7.34 1.92
N VAL A 11 -3.40 6.89 3.13
CA VAL A 11 -4.19 7.67 4.07
C VAL A 11 -3.20 8.34 5.02
N GLY A 12 -2.65 9.49 4.61
CA GLY A 12 -2.12 10.46 5.56
C GLY A 12 -0.61 10.73 5.64
N ALA A 13 0.30 10.07 4.93
CA ALA A 13 1.73 10.46 5.03
C ALA A 13 2.58 10.17 3.78
N TRP A 14 2.54 11.10 2.83
CA TRP A 14 3.60 11.21 1.82
C TRP A 14 4.71 12.10 2.38
N VAL A 15 5.71 11.51 3.04
CA VAL A 15 6.92 12.26 3.41
C VAL A 15 8.01 11.95 2.38
N ARG A 16 8.45 12.98 1.65
CA ARG A 16 9.58 12.94 0.69
C ARG A 16 9.44 11.93 -0.46
N GLY A 17 8.22 11.72 -0.97
CA GLY A 17 7.99 10.88 -2.16
C GLY A 17 8.09 9.36 -1.90
N LYS A 18 8.21 8.95 -0.65
CA LYS A 18 8.20 7.54 -0.24
C LYS A 18 6.98 7.25 0.65
N LYS A 19 6.43 6.03 0.54
CA LYS A 19 5.32 5.56 1.37
C LYS A 19 5.86 5.36 2.79
N ASN A 20 5.47 6.24 3.70
CA ASN A 20 5.85 6.18 5.11
C ASN A 20 4.59 6.42 5.95
N GLY A 21 4.40 5.67 7.03
CA GLY A 21 3.17 5.75 7.84
C GLY A 21 2.07 4.81 7.34
N GLU A 22 0.83 5.03 7.78
CA GLU A 22 -0.28 4.12 7.46
C GLU A 22 -0.81 4.30 6.03
N GLY A 23 -1.13 3.19 5.36
CA GLY A 23 -1.56 3.22 3.96
C GLY A 23 -2.27 1.96 3.50
N MET A 24 -3.09 2.12 2.46
CA MET A 24 -3.82 1.05 1.80
C MET A 24 -3.21 0.77 0.42
N MET A 25 -2.90 -0.48 0.14
CA MET A 25 -2.49 -0.99 -1.17
C MET A 25 -3.56 -1.92 -1.71
N THR A 26 -4.02 -1.65 -2.93
CA THR A 26 -4.84 -2.59 -3.69
C THR A 26 -3.97 -3.25 -4.76
N TYR A 27 -3.86 -4.57 -4.68
CA TYR A 27 -3.11 -5.38 -5.63
C TYR A 27 -3.96 -5.66 -6.88
N ALA A 28 -3.29 -5.99 -7.99
CA ALA A 28 -3.96 -6.26 -9.26
C ALA A 28 -4.90 -7.47 -9.23
N ASN A 29 -4.69 -8.40 -8.29
CA ASN A 29 -5.57 -9.56 -8.06
C ASN A 29 -6.82 -9.21 -7.24
N GLY A 30 -6.96 -7.98 -6.78
CA GLY A 30 -8.08 -7.52 -5.95
C GLY A 30 -7.79 -7.55 -4.45
N ASP A 31 -6.67 -8.15 -4.01
CA ASP A 31 -6.30 -8.17 -2.61
C ASP A 31 -6.04 -6.75 -2.11
N VAL A 32 -6.29 -6.54 -0.82
CA VAL A 32 -6.11 -5.25 -0.16
C VAL A 32 -5.23 -5.43 1.06
N TYR A 33 -4.15 -4.66 1.13
CA TYR A 33 -3.37 -4.51 2.37
C TYR A 33 -3.60 -3.14 2.97
N VAL A 34 -3.92 -3.09 4.26
CA VAL A 34 -4.00 -1.86 5.06
C VAL A 34 -3.03 -2.00 6.22
N GLY A 35 -2.05 -1.11 6.33
CA GLY A 35 -1.08 -1.18 7.42
C GLY A 35 -0.01 -0.14 7.34
N ALA A 36 1.00 -0.28 8.19
CA ALA A 36 2.13 0.62 8.24
C ALA A 36 3.13 0.37 7.10
N TRP A 37 3.68 1.46 6.57
CA TRP A 37 4.65 1.50 5.49
C TRP A 37 5.88 2.27 5.94
N ALA A 38 7.05 1.82 5.49
CA ALA A 38 8.29 2.56 5.62
C ALA A 38 9.10 2.39 4.34
N ASP A 39 9.63 3.51 3.82
CA ASP A 39 10.47 3.54 2.63
C ASP A 39 9.86 2.92 1.36
N GLY A 40 8.53 2.77 1.29
CA GLY A 40 7.86 2.13 0.15
C GLY A 40 7.47 0.67 0.37
N GLU A 41 7.89 0.06 1.48
CA GLU A 41 7.64 -1.33 1.83
C GLU A 41 6.68 -1.45 3.02
N ARG A 42 6.00 -2.59 3.11
CA ARG A 42 5.15 -2.91 4.28
C ARG A 42 6.05 -3.06 5.49
N ASN A 43 5.82 -2.26 6.52
CA ASN A 43 6.62 -2.27 7.73
C ASN A 43 5.73 -2.06 8.94
N GLY A 44 5.58 -3.10 9.77
CA GLY A 44 4.74 -3.09 10.95
C GLY A 44 3.46 -3.89 10.79
N GLU A 45 2.51 -3.62 11.68
CA GLU A 45 1.21 -4.30 11.68
C GLU A 45 0.36 -3.84 10.49
N GLY A 46 -0.37 -4.81 9.94
CA GLY A 46 -1.32 -4.56 8.88
C GLY A 46 -2.21 -5.76 8.63
N THR A 47 -3.33 -5.50 7.97
CA THR A 47 -4.31 -6.49 7.58
C THR A 47 -4.24 -6.70 6.08
N LEU A 48 -4.05 -7.95 5.67
CA LEU A 48 -4.22 -8.38 4.28
C LEU A 48 -5.60 -9.03 4.15
N THR A 49 -6.43 -8.47 3.29
CA THR A 49 -7.74 -9.01 2.90
C THR A 49 -7.64 -9.59 1.50
N PHE A 50 -8.00 -10.86 1.36
CA PHE A 50 -8.07 -11.54 0.07
C PHE A 50 -9.45 -11.31 -0.56
N ALA A 51 -9.49 -11.15 -1.88
CA ALA A 51 -10.74 -11.01 -2.64
C ALA A 51 -11.58 -12.29 -2.66
#